data_AF-R9N3C1-F1
#
_entry.id   AF-R9N3C1-F1
#
_cell.length_a   1.000
_cell.length_b   1.000
_cell.length_c   1.000
_cell.angle_alpha   90.00
_cell.angle_beta   90.00
_cell.angle_gamma   90.00
#
_symmetry.space_group_name_H-M   'P 1'
#
loop_
_entity.id
_entity.type
_entity.pdbx_description
1 polymer ?
#
loop_
_entity_poly.entity_id
_entity_poly.type
_entity_poly.pdbx_seq_one_letter_code
_entity_poly.pdbx_strand_id
1 'polypeptide(L)'
;MKSLRYIRFGIKTLCRRKLEVPVLNATTIGVSVLRGDMKTAGSIMFLLGIGKLLEEWTHKKSVGDLARSMSLNISKVWLRKDGQEILEPVSDIAVGDEIVVRMGNVIPFDGMVVSGEGMVNQVSLTGESAAVFKQAHGYVYAGTVLEEGELAVMPQRHYRRCCTIHQPWQSA
;
A
#
# COMPACT_ATOMS: atom_id res chain seq x y z
N MET A 1 -15.11 -50.35 -6.31
CA MET A 1 -14.04 -49.38 -6.69
C MET A 1 -14.52 -47.92 -6.61
N LYS A 2 -14.91 -47.42 -5.43
CA LYS A 2 -15.37 -46.02 -5.22
C LYS A 2 -14.34 -45.13 -4.48
N SER A 3 -13.32 -45.72 -3.85
CA SER A 3 -12.25 -45.02 -3.12
C SER A 3 -11.27 -44.25 -4.03
N LEU A 4 -10.99 -44.77 -5.23
CA LEU A 4 -10.05 -44.15 -6.18
C LEU A 4 -10.45 -42.72 -6.61
N ARG A 5 -11.74 -42.40 -6.58
CA ARG A 5 -12.23 -41.08 -7.02
C ARG A 5 -12.00 -39.99 -5.95
N TYR A 6 -12.04 -40.35 -4.67
CA TYR A 6 -11.75 -39.45 -3.55
C TYR A 6 -10.25 -39.14 -3.43
N ILE A 7 -9.40 -40.16 -3.60
CA ILE A 7 -7.94 -39.98 -3.56
C ILE A 7 -7.48 -39.08 -4.72
N ARG A 8 -8.07 -39.22 -5.91
CA ARG A 8 -7.75 -38.36 -7.07
C ARG A 8 -8.20 -36.91 -6.87
N PHE A 9 -9.30 -36.67 -6.14
CA PHE A 9 -9.75 -35.34 -5.77
C PHE A 9 -8.84 -34.71 -4.72
N GLY A 10 -8.46 -35.46 -3.68
CA GLY A 10 -7.50 -35.03 -2.66
C GLY A 10 -6.14 -34.64 -3.23
N ILE A 11 -5.60 -35.45 -4.16
CA ILE A 11 -4.33 -35.18 -4.85
C ILE A 11 -4.44 -33.95 -5.77
N LYS A 12 -5.58 -33.74 -6.44
CA LYS A 12 -5.80 -32.56 -7.31
C LYS A 12 -5.95 -31.27 -6.50
N THR A 13 -6.45 -31.34 -5.27
CA THR A 13 -6.47 -30.22 -4.31
C THR A 13 -5.08 -29.96 -3.72
N LEU A 14 -4.29 -31.01 -3.45
CA LEU A 14 -2.89 -30.92 -3.02
C LEU A 14 -1.97 -30.28 -4.08
N CYS A 15 -2.22 -30.59 -5.35
CA CYS A 15 -1.44 -30.13 -6.49
C CYS A 15 -1.61 -28.61 -6.79
N ARG A 16 -2.51 -27.93 -6.08
CA ARG A 16 -2.80 -26.50 -6.22
C ARG A 16 -2.03 -25.61 -5.25
N ARG A 17 -0.91 -26.10 -4.68
CA ARG A 17 0.02 -25.37 -3.79
C ARG A 17 -0.63 -24.71 -2.55
N LYS A 18 -1.80 -25.17 -2.11
CA LYS A 18 -2.47 -24.73 -0.87
C LYS A 18 -2.41 -25.81 0.22
N LEU A 19 -1.21 -26.30 0.52
CA LEU A 19 -0.96 -26.86 1.85
C LEU A 19 -0.86 -25.69 2.81
N GLU A 20 -2.02 -25.12 3.14
CA GLU A 20 -2.11 -24.09 4.15
C GLU A 20 -1.69 -24.72 5.49
N VAL A 21 -0.81 -24.03 6.21
CA VAL A 21 -0.31 -24.38 7.55
C VAL A 21 -1.43 -24.91 8.49
N PRO A 22 -2.67 -24.39 8.46
CA PRO A 22 -3.83 -24.96 9.15
C PRO A 22 -4.09 -26.47 8.93
N VAL A 23 -3.98 -26.97 7.69
CA VAL A 23 -4.31 -28.37 7.34
C VAL A 23 -3.25 -29.34 7.87
N LEU A 24 -1.98 -28.92 7.82
CA LEU A 24 -0.86 -29.67 8.38
C LEU A 24 -0.98 -29.79 9.91
N ASN A 25 -1.27 -28.66 10.58
CA ASN A 25 -1.45 -28.63 12.03
C ASN A 25 -2.64 -29.47 12.49
N ALA A 26 -3.77 -29.42 11.78
CA ALA A 26 -4.95 -30.23 12.08
C ALA A 26 -4.66 -31.74 11.97
N THR A 27 -3.88 -32.15 10.97
CA THR A 27 -3.48 -33.55 10.78
C THR A 27 -2.57 -34.03 11.90
N THR A 28 -1.58 -33.23 12.28
CA THR A 28 -0.64 -33.55 13.38
C THR A 28 -1.35 -33.69 14.71
N ILE A 29 -2.22 -32.73 15.05
CA ILE A 29 -3.02 -32.77 16.28
C ILE A 29 -3.96 -33.98 16.27
N GLY A 30 -4.62 -34.25 15.14
CA GLY A 30 -5.53 -35.40 14.99
C GLY A 30 -4.82 -36.75 15.21
N VAL A 31 -3.60 -36.90 14.66
CA VAL A 31 -2.78 -38.12 14.86
C VAL A 31 -2.32 -38.25 16.32
N SER A 32 -1.94 -37.16 16.98
CA SER A 32 -1.53 -37.17 18.39
C SER A 32 -2.69 -37.51 19.34
N VAL A 33 -3.88 -36.96 19.11
CA VAL A 33 -5.09 -37.27 19.90
C VAL A 33 -5.51 -38.72 19.69
N LEU A 34 -5.43 -39.24 18.46
CA LEU A 34 -5.72 -40.65 18.17
C LEU A 34 -4.77 -41.63 18.89
N ARG A 35 -3.54 -41.20 19.17
CA ARG A 35 -2.53 -41.98 19.90
C ARG A 35 -2.71 -41.93 21.44
N GLY A 36 -3.64 -41.12 21.95
CA GLY A 36 -4.00 -41.04 23.37
C GLY A 36 -3.09 -40.16 24.23
N ASP A 37 -2.10 -39.48 23.65
CA ASP A 37 -1.10 -38.73 24.39
C ASP A 37 -1.45 -37.24 24.49
N MET A 38 -2.41 -36.95 25.38
CA MET A 38 -3.03 -35.62 25.55
C MET A 38 -2.03 -34.55 26.02
N LYS A 39 -0.98 -34.94 26.76
CA LYS A 39 0.07 -34.00 27.20
C LYS A 39 0.86 -33.44 26.01
N THR A 40 1.27 -34.32 25.10
CA THR A 40 2.03 -33.95 23.90
C THR A 40 1.19 -33.09 22.95
N ALA A 41 -0.09 -33.43 22.77
CA ALA A 41 -1.01 -32.63 21.95
C ALA A 41 -1.21 -31.21 22.51
N GLY A 42 -1.32 -31.06 23.84
CA GLY A 42 -1.47 -29.78 24.51
C GLY A 42 -0.27 -28.85 24.34
N SER A 43 0.96 -29.38 24.48
CA SER A 43 2.19 -28.60 24.27
C SER A 43 2.32 -28.11 22.83
N ILE A 44 1.95 -28.93 21.84
CA ILE A 44 1.95 -28.56 20.42
C ILE A 44 0.93 -27.46 20.15
N MET A 45 -0.31 -27.59 20.66
CA MET A 45 -1.33 -26.56 20.52
C MET A 45 -0.89 -25.22 21.13
N PHE A 46 -0.27 -25.27 22.31
CA PHE A 46 0.23 -24.07 23.00
C PHE A 46 1.30 -23.34 22.18
N LEU A 47 2.30 -24.08 21.67
CA LEU A 47 3.37 -23.50 20.86
C LEU A 47 2.84 -22.94 19.52
N LEU A 48 1.89 -23.64 18.88
CA LEU A 48 1.22 -23.15 17.68
C LEU A 48 0.37 -21.89 17.95
N GLY A 49 -0.28 -21.81 19.11
CA GLY A 49 -1.02 -20.62 19.53
C GLY A 49 -0.13 -19.40 19.70
N ILE A 50 1.03 -19.58 20.35
CA ILE A 50 2.05 -18.54 20.46
C ILE A 50 2.53 -18.11 19.07
N GLY A 51 2.84 -19.07 18.19
CA GLY A 51 3.26 -18.79 16.81
C GLY A 51 2.24 -17.94 16.05
N LYS A 52 0.95 -18.28 16.13
CA LYS A 52 -0.14 -17.49 15.51
C LYS A 52 -0.25 -16.09 16.09
N LEU A 53 -0.08 -15.93 17.41
CA LEU A 53 -0.12 -14.62 18.04
C LEU A 53 1.04 -13.73 17.56
N LEU A 54 2.25 -14.28 17.46
CA LEU A 54 3.43 -13.61 16.90
C LEU A 54 3.25 -13.31 15.40
N GLU A 55 2.65 -14.23 14.64
CA GLU A 55 2.33 -14.04 13.23
C GLU A 55 1.33 -12.90 13.03
N GLU A 56 0.24 -12.87 13.80
CA GLU A 56 -0.73 -11.77 13.78
C GLU A 56 -0.10 -10.43 14.18
N TRP A 57 0.78 -10.43 15.19
CA TRP A 57 1.46 -9.23 15.65
C TRP A 57 2.46 -8.72 14.62
N THR A 58 3.23 -9.63 14.01
CA THR A 58 4.18 -9.32 12.94
C THR A 58 3.46 -8.86 11.68
N HIS A 59 2.38 -9.53 11.30
CA HIS A 59 1.55 -9.13 10.16
C HIS A 59 0.91 -7.76 10.37
N LYS A 60 0.38 -7.47 11.57
CA LYS A 60 -0.14 -6.13 11.91
C LYS A 60 0.96 -5.07 11.91
N LYS A 61 2.16 -5.39 12.40
CA LYS A 61 3.32 -4.48 12.41
C LYS A 61 3.80 -4.18 10.98
N SER A 62 4.00 -5.21 10.17
CA SER A 62 4.45 -5.08 8.77
C SER A 62 3.40 -4.39 7.89
N VAL A 63 2.12 -4.76 8.00
CA VAL A 63 1.03 -4.09 7.26
C VAL A 63 0.83 -2.67 7.76
N GLY A 64 0.99 -2.39 9.06
CA GLY A 64 0.86 -1.06 9.62
C GLY A 64 1.99 -0.10 9.22
N ASP A 65 3.24 -0.58 9.20
CA ASP A 65 4.39 0.23 8.79
C ASP A 65 4.42 0.44 7.26
N LEU A 66 4.00 -0.55 6.47
CA LEU A 66 3.79 -0.38 5.02
C LEU A 66 2.60 0.54 4.73
N ALA A 67 1.44 0.35 5.36
CA ALA A 67 0.25 1.18 5.14
C ALA A 67 0.46 2.63 5.56
N ARG A 68 1.28 2.90 6.60
CA ARG A 68 1.64 4.26 7.00
C ARG A 68 2.61 4.93 6.00
N SER A 69 3.46 4.15 5.32
CA SER A 69 4.30 4.67 4.23
C SER A 69 3.55 4.74 2.89
N MET A 70 2.48 3.96 2.72
CA MET A 70 1.64 3.91 1.52
C MET A 70 0.34 4.72 1.63
N SER A 71 0.09 5.39 2.76
CA SER A 71 -0.99 6.37 2.84
C SER A 71 -0.61 7.58 2.01
N LEU A 72 -0.94 7.49 0.72
CA LEU A 72 -1.18 8.54 -0.29
C LEU A 72 -2.23 9.55 0.18
N ASN A 73 -2.31 9.83 1.48
CA ASN A 73 -3.16 10.86 2.03
C ASN A 73 -2.28 12.08 2.26
N ILE A 74 -1.93 12.75 1.16
CA ILE A 74 -1.33 14.09 1.20
C ILE A 74 -2.38 14.98 1.87
N SER A 75 -2.32 15.07 3.19
CA SER A 75 -3.27 15.87 3.97
C SER A 75 -2.81 17.33 4.00
N LYS A 76 -1.51 17.56 3.82
CA LYS A 76 -0.85 18.85 3.87
C LYS A 76 0.27 18.94 2.84
N VAL A 77 0.52 20.15 2.36
CA VAL A 77 1.56 20.48 1.38
C VAL A 77 2.33 21.71 1.84
N TRP A 78 3.58 21.82 1.41
CA TRP A 78 4.40 23.00 1.68
C TRP A 78 4.05 24.09 0.66
N LEU A 79 3.45 25.17 1.13
CA LEU A 79 3.16 26.36 0.35
C LEU A 79 4.27 27.38 0.59
N ARG A 80 4.89 27.89 -0.48
CA ARG A 80 5.84 28.99 -0.42
C ARG A 80 5.10 30.31 -0.55
N LYS A 81 5.09 31.10 0.53
CA LYS A 81 4.46 32.42 0.60
C LYS A 81 5.44 33.43 1.17
N ASP A 82 5.66 34.54 0.46
CA ASP A 82 6.57 35.62 0.87
C ASP A 82 7.99 35.14 1.24
N GLY A 83 8.49 34.10 0.55
CA GLY A 83 9.80 33.51 0.78
C GLY A 83 9.91 32.54 1.96
N GLN A 84 8.80 32.25 2.66
CA GLN A 84 8.73 31.23 3.71
C GLN A 84 7.88 30.04 3.26
N GLU A 85 8.27 28.85 3.72
CA GLU A 85 7.51 27.61 3.50
C GLU A 85 6.60 27.35 4.70
N ILE A 86 5.29 27.36 4.46
CA ILE A 86 4.25 27.07 5.44
C ILE A 86 3.53 25.77 5.06
N LEU A 87 3.19 24.97 6.07
CA LEU A 87 2.53 23.68 5.85
C LEU A 87 1.01 23.86 5.92
N GLU A 88 0.36 23.85 4.77
CA GLU A 88 -1.09 24.10 4.64
C GLU A 88 -1.85 22.85 4.18
N PRO A 89 -3.13 22.69 4.56
CA PRO A 89 -3.99 21.62 4.05
C PRO A 89 -4.16 21.70 2.53
N VAL A 90 -4.25 20.55 1.86
CA VAL A 90 -4.51 20.49 0.41
C VAL A 90 -5.84 21.18 0.02
N SER A 91 -6.80 21.26 0.94
CA SER A 91 -8.08 21.96 0.71
C SER A 91 -7.95 23.47 0.55
N ASP A 92 -6.89 24.07 1.08
CA ASP A 92 -6.77 25.52 1.23
C ASP A 92 -5.85 26.13 0.17
N ILE A 93 -5.33 25.30 -0.74
CA ILE A 93 -4.47 25.69 -1.84
C ILE A 93 -5.29 26.25 -3.00
N ALA A 94 -4.89 27.43 -3.48
CA ALA A 94 -5.49 28.09 -4.62
C ALA A 94 -4.66 27.91 -5.90
N VAL A 95 -5.29 28.19 -7.05
CA VAL A 95 -4.58 28.28 -8.33
C VAL A 95 -3.65 29.48 -8.30
N GLY A 96 -2.38 29.27 -8.64
CA GLY A 96 -1.34 30.31 -8.60
C GLY A 96 -0.43 30.26 -7.38
N ASP A 97 -0.75 29.43 -6.39
CA ASP A 97 0.11 29.19 -5.23
C ASP A 97 1.37 28.39 -5.62
N GLU A 98 2.51 28.65 -4.98
CA GLU A 98 3.75 27.91 -5.23
C GLU A 98 3.91 26.79 -4.21
N ILE A 99 3.77 25.55 -4.64
CA ILE A 99 3.86 24.37 -3.76
C ILE A 99 5.22 23.73 -3.90
N VAL A 100 5.90 23.49 -2.79
CA VAL A 100 7.21 22.83 -2.75
C VAL A 100 7.00 21.33 -2.52
N VAL A 101 7.48 20.53 -3.48
CA VAL A 101 7.46 19.07 -3.44
C VAL A 101 8.89 18.57 -3.35
N ARG A 102 9.17 17.78 -2.30
CA ARG A 102 10.49 17.18 -2.05
C ARG A 102 10.50 15.71 -2.40
N MET A 103 11.68 15.15 -2.65
CA MET A 103 11.89 13.73 -2.92
C MET A 103 11.09 12.80 -1.98
N GLY A 104 10.55 11.72 -2.54
CA GLY A 104 9.70 10.76 -1.85
C GLY A 104 8.24 11.20 -1.66
N ASN A 105 7.88 12.43 -2.00
CA ASN A 105 6.50 12.92 -1.91
C ASN A 105 5.77 12.85 -3.26
N VAL A 106 4.46 12.75 -3.15
CA VAL A 106 3.55 12.70 -4.31
C VAL A 106 3.16 14.13 -4.68
N ILE A 107 3.07 14.39 -5.98
CA ILE A 107 2.61 15.67 -6.52
C ILE A 107 1.08 15.76 -6.33
N PRO A 108 0.58 16.73 -5.54
CA PRO A 108 -0.85 16.79 -5.16
C PRO A 108 -1.77 17.32 -6.27
N PHE A 109 -1.24 18.16 -7.17
CA PHE A 109 -2.02 18.84 -8.20
C PHE A 109 -1.31 18.81 -9.55
N ASP A 110 -2.10 18.85 -10.62
CA ASP A 110 -1.58 19.11 -11.96
C ASP A 110 -1.09 20.57 -12.04
N GLY A 111 0.09 20.78 -12.61
CA GLY A 111 0.71 22.09 -12.59
C GLY A 111 1.97 22.23 -13.42
N MET A 112 2.49 23.46 -13.42
CA MET A 112 3.76 23.81 -14.06
C MET A 112 4.84 23.99 -13.00
N VAL A 113 6.03 23.47 -13.26
CA VAL A 113 7.21 23.69 -12.42
C VAL A 113 7.66 25.14 -12.57
N VAL A 114 7.70 25.87 -11.46
CA VAL A 114 8.17 27.25 -11.35
C VAL A 114 9.68 27.29 -11.15
N SER A 115 10.21 26.43 -10.28
CA SER A 115 11.63 26.35 -9.95
C SER A 115 12.01 24.95 -9.47
N GLY A 116 13.32 24.67 -9.47
CA GLY A 116 13.87 23.37 -9.11
C GLY A 116 14.01 22.41 -10.29
N GLU A 117 14.59 21.25 -9.99
CA GLU A 117 14.81 20.15 -10.92
C GLU A 117 14.69 18.82 -10.18
N GLY A 118 14.24 17.79 -10.90
CA GLY A 118 14.05 16.48 -10.30
C GLY A 118 13.52 15.42 -11.25
N MET A 119 13.54 14.18 -10.79
CA MET A 119 13.09 13.02 -11.54
C MET A 119 11.69 12.60 -11.07
N VAL A 120 10.70 12.66 -11.95
CA VAL A 120 9.30 12.35 -11.61
C VAL A 120 8.90 10.99 -12.17
N ASN A 121 8.51 10.09 -11.27
CA ASN A 121 7.97 8.80 -11.62
C ASN A 121 6.50 8.91 -12.00
N GLN A 122 6.22 8.64 -13.27
CA GLN A 122 4.89 8.68 -13.87
C GLN A 122 4.26 7.29 -14.04
N VAL A 123 4.80 6.23 -13.41
CA VAL A 123 4.29 4.85 -13.48
C VAL A 123 2.80 4.79 -13.16
N SER A 124 2.34 5.56 -12.18
CA SER A 124 0.92 5.66 -11.79
C SER A 124 0.00 6.12 -12.94
N LEU A 125 0.54 6.79 -13.96
CA LEU A 125 -0.20 7.36 -15.08
C LEU A 125 0.09 6.65 -16.42
N THR A 126 1.36 6.38 -16.72
CA THR A 126 1.80 5.84 -18.02
C THR A 126 2.07 4.33 -18.01
N GLY A 127 2.28 3.73 -16.84
CA GLY A 127 2.66 2.32 -16.71
C GLY A 127 4.10 2.01 -17.13
N GLU A 128 4.90 3.01 -17.48
CA GLU A 128 6.32 2.85 -17.83
C GLU A 128 7.21 3.18 -16.63
N SER A 129 8.12 2.27 -16.27
CA SER A 129 9.02 2.40 -15.10
C SER A 129 10.11 3.46 -15.23
N ALA A 130 10.19 4.19 -16.34
CA ALA A 130 11.20 5.23 -16.51
C ALA A 130 10.72 6.55 -15.89
N ALA A 131 11.43 7.01 -14.86
CA ALA A 131 11.20 8.32 -14.30
C ALA A 131 11.66 9.41 -15.30
N VAL A 132 10.90 10.50 -15.38
CA VAL A 132 11.08 11.56 -16.38
C VAL A 132 11.66 12.80 -15.71
N PHE A 133 12.75 13.32 -16.26
CA PHE A 133 13.37 14.55 -15.77
C PHE A 133 12.45 15.77 -15.99
N LYS A 134 12.28 16.56 -14.93
CA LYS A 134 11.48 17.79 -14.92
C LYS A 134 12.30 18.93 -14.33
N GLN A 135 12.18 20.09 -14.95
CA GLN A 135 12.82 21.34 -14.54
C GLN A 135 11.82 22.49 -14.72
N ALA A 136 12.22 23.71 -14.38
CA ALA A 136 11.42 24.92 -14.60
C ALA A 136 10.75 24.94 -15.99
N HIS A 137 9.49 25.39 -16.03
CA HIS A 137 8.59 25.36 -17.17
C HIS A 137 8.12 23.97 -17.63
N GLY A 138 8.51 22.89 -16.94
CA GLY A 138 8.00 21.55 -17.18
C GLY A 138 6.59 21.35 -16.62
N TYR A 139 5.77 20.54 -17.28
CA TYR A 139 4.45 20.13 -16.76
C TYR A 139 4.54 18.85 -15.94
N VAL A 140 3.85 18.82 -14.81
CA VAL A 140 3.75 17.68 -13.88
C VAL A 140 2.29 17.31 -13.61
N TYR A 141 2.06 16.02 -13.36
CA TYR A 141 0.72 15.47 -13.16
C TYR A 141 0.49 15.10 -11.69
N ALA A 142 -0.74 15.28 -11.22
CA ALA A 142 -1.17 14.83 -9.90
C ALA A 142 -1.04 13.31 -9.77
N GLY A 143 -0.67 12.84 -8.57
CA GLY A 143 -0.52 11.41 -8.27
C GLY A 143 0.79 10.78 -8.74
N THR A 144 1.67 11.56 -9.37
CA THR A 144 3.06 11.15 -9.69
C THR A 144 3.98 11.38 -8.50
N VAL A 145 5.09 10.65 -8.41
CA VAL A 145 6.03 10.71 -7.27
C VAL A 145 7.32 11.39 -7.70
N LEU A 146 7.82 12.32 -6.90
CA LEU A 146 9.16 12.87 -7.09
C LEU A 146 10.19 11.90 -6.49
N GLU A 147 11.00 11.26 -7.32
CA GLU A 147 12.01 10.29 -6.87
C GLU A 147 13.29 10.98 -6.42
N GLU A 148 13.71 12.02 -7.15
CA GLU A 148 14.95 12.76 -6.90
C GLU A 148 14.73 14.26 -7.06
N GLY A 149 15.44 15.06 -6.25
CA GLY A 149 15.42 16.52 -6.33
C GLY A 149 14.28 17.20 -5.55
N GLU A 150 14.04 18.46 -5.92
CA GLU A 150 12.99 19.32 -5.34
C GLU A 150 12.35 20.13 -6.46
N LEU A 151 11.02 20.20 -6.47
CA LEU A 151 10.25 20.96 -7.45
C LEU A 151 9.30 21.93 -6.74
N ALA A 152 9.29 23.18 -7.19
CA ALA A 152 8.23 24.13 -6.89
C ALA A 152 7.20 24.09 -8.02
N VAL A 153 5.95 23.75 -7.71
CA VAL A 153 4.87 23.52 -8.68
C VAL A 153 3.76 24.53 -8.43
N MET A 154 3.31 25.17 -9.50
CA MET A 154 2.15 26.04 -9.49
C MET A 154 0.92 25.29 -10.02
N PRO A 155 -0.13 25.07 -9.20
CA PRO A 155 -1.35 24.41 -9.62
C PRO A 155 -2.03 25.17 -10.76
N GLN A 156 -2.50 24.44 -11.77
CA GLN A 156 -3.33 25.01 -12.83
C GLN A 156 -4.79 24.59 -12.68
N ARG A 157 -5.70 25.44 -13.17
CA ARG A 157 -7.15 25.39 -12.94
C ARG A 157 -7.87 24.15 -13.50
N HIS A 158 -7.18 23.14 -14.04
CA HIS A 158 -7.83 21.93 -14.55
C HIS A 158 -8.24 20.94 -13.44
N TYR A 159 -8.78 21.44 -12.34
CA TYR A 159 -9.36 20.65 -11.26
C TYR A 159 -10.79 20.24 -11.63
N ARG A 160 -10.96 19.25 -12.53
CA ARG A 160 -12.23 18.51 -12.61
C ARG A 160 -12.18 17.35 -11.62
N ARG A 161 -12.73 17.60 -10.43
CA ARG A 161 -13.29 16.62 -9.46
C ARG A 161 -12.77 15.17 -9.64
N CYS A 162 -11.66 14.84 -8.99
CA CYS A 162 -11.26 13.45 -8.80
C CYS A 162 -11.19 13.09 -7.31
N CYS A 163 -12.17 13.55 -6.53
CA CYS A 163 -12.44 13.08 -5.17
C CYS A 163 -13.91 12.66 -5.07
N THR A 164 -14.33 11.64 -5.83
CA THR A 164 -15.63 10.98 -5.60
C THR A 164 -15.64 9.53 -6.09
N ILE A 165 -14.69 8.70 -5.67
CA ILE A 165 -14.76 7.23 -5.82
C ILE A 165 -13.91 6.68 -4.65
N HIS A 166 -14.42 6.25 -3.49
CA HIS A 166 -15.27 5.08 -3.27
C HIS A 166 -15.74 5.05 -1.79
N GLN A 167 -17.03 5.30 -1.52
CA GLN A 167 -17.73 4.69 -0.38
C GLN A 167 -19.09 4.20 -0.89
N PRO A 168 -19.24 2.91 -1.23
CA PRO A 168 -20.53 2.25 -1.10
C PRO A 168 -20.59 1.56 0.27
N TRP A 169 -21.80 1.36 0.80
CA TRP A 169 -22.16 0.64 2.03
C TRP A 169 -22.44 1.47 3.29
N GLN A 170 -23.40 2.40 3.21
CA GLN A 170 -24.41 2.59 4.27
C GLN A 170 -25.73 3.06 3.65
N SER A 171 -26.66 2.13 3.37
CA SER A 171 -28.14 2.27 3.43
C SER A 171 -28.84 1.20 2.59
N ALA A 172 -29.13 0.06 3.21
CA ALA A 172 -30.27 -0.81 2.90
C ALA A 172 -30.57 -1.66 4.13
#